data_AF-A0A1F2EMQ0-F1
#
_entry.id   AF-A0A1F2EMQ0-F1
#
_cell.length_a   1.000
_cell.length_b   1.000
_cell.length_c   1.000
_cell.angle_alpha   90.00
_cell.angle_beta   90.00
_cell.angle_gamma   90.00
#
_symmetry.space_group_name_H-M   'P 1'
#
loop_
_entity.id
_entity.type
_entity.pdbx_description
1 polymer ?
#
loop_
_entity_poly.entity_id
_entity_poly.type
_entity_poly.pdbx_seq_one_letter_code
_entity_poly.pdbx_strand_id
1 'polypeptide(L)' 'MSRYLVGTIFAILCILVNVYIVWKGQTPEGMTAAQQARLKVVGGVLLLLAFIALTFGEALGLQ' A
#
# COMPACT_ATOMS: atom_id res chain seq x y z
N MET A 1 -19.18 5.37 -0.66
CA MET A 1 -18.08 4.88 -1.52
C MET A 1 -17.96 3.39 -1.29
N SER A 2 -17.77 2.59 -2.35
CA SER A 2 -17.81 1.13 -2.19
C SER A 2 -16.61 0.60 -1.40
N ARG A 3 -16.82 -0.34 -0.47
CA ARG A 3 -15.76 -1.02 0.27
C ARG A 3 -14.76 -1.72 -0.66
N TYR A 4 -15.26 -2.24 -1.78
CA TYR A 4 -14.43 -2.84 -2.82
C TYR A 4 -13.56 -1.79 -3.49
N LEU A 5 -14.14 -0.64 -3.87
CA LEU A 5 -13.40 0.46 -4.47
C LEU A 5 -12.28 0.97 -3.55
N VAL A 6 -12.61 1.22 -2.27
CA VAL A 6 -11.63 1.69 -1.28
C VAL A 6 -10.53 0.66 -1.04
N GLY A 7 -10.89 -0.61 -0.86
CA GLY A 7 -9.93 -1.71 -0.73
C GLY A 7 -9.01 -1.83 -1.94
N THR A 8 -9.58 -1.76 -3.15
CA THR A 8 -8.82 -1.81 -4.41
C THR A 8 -7.86 -0.62 -4.53
N ILE A 9 -8.27 0.60 -4.16
CA ILE A 9 -7.38 1.76 -4.19
C ILE A 9 -6.18 1.55 -3.27
N PHE A 10 -6.39 1.11 -2.02
CA PHE A 10 -5.29 0.86 -1.10
C PHE A 10 -4.37 -0.28 -1.57
N ALA A 11 -4.93 -1.34 -2.14
CA ALA A 11 -4.14 -2.43 -2.73
C ALA A 11 -3.28 -1.93 -3.91
N ILE A 12 -3.84 -1.14 -4.83
CA ILE A 12 -3.10 -0.55 -5.95
C ILE A 12 -1.97 0.36 -5.45
N LEU A 13 -2.23 1.22 -4.48
CA LEU A 13 -1.21 2.08 -3.89
C LEU A 13 -0.08 1.27 -3.25
N CYS A 14 -0.42 0.18 -2.54
CA CYS A 14 0.57 -0.74 -1.98
C CYS A 14 1.46 -1.37 -3.07
N ILE A 15 0.85 -1.82 -4.18
CA ILE A 15 1.58 -2.37 -5.32
C ILE A 15 2.53 -1.31 -5.90
N LEU A 16 2.06 -0.08 -6.11
CA LEU A 16 2.87 1.01 -6.66
C LEU A 16 4.07 1.34 -5.77
N VAL A 17 3.91 1.35 -4.45
CA VAL A 17 5.03 1.55 -3.51
C VAL A 17 6.08 0.44 -3.67
N ASN A 18 5.65 -0.82 -3.78
CA ASN A 18 6.58 -1.94 -3.95
C ASN A 18 7.27 -1.92 -5.32
N VAL A 19 6.55 -1.58 -6.39
CA VAL A 19 7.13 -1.39 -7.73
C VAL A 19 8.17 -0.28 -7.72
N TYR A 20 7.88 0.85 -7.06
CA TYR A 20 8.83 1.95 -6.90
C TYR A 20 10.10 1.51 -6.15
N ILE A 21 9.98 0.72 -5.09
CA ILE A 21 11.14 0.18 -4.36
C ILE A 21 12.02 -0.65 -5.29
N VAL A 22 11.43 -1.56 -6.07
CA VAL A 22 12.16 -2.42 -7.01
C VAL A 22 12.84 -1.58 -8.09
N TRP A 23 12.08 -0.66 -8.71
CA TRP A 23 12.59 0.22 -9.75
C TRP A 23 13.75 1.09 -9.25
N LYS A 24 13.60 1.74 -8.10
CA LYS A 24 14.65 2.61 -7.55
C LYS A 24 15.87 1.80 -7.10
N GLY A 25 15.69 0.56 -6.64
CA GLY A 25 16.78 -0.37 -6.32
C GLY A 25 17.64 -0.75 -7.54
N GLN A 26 17.14 -0.59 -8.77
CA GLN A 26 17.91 -0.82 -10.00
C GLN A 26 18.68 0.42 -10.48
N THR A 27 18.48 1.59 -9.85
CA THR A 27 19.19 2.81 -10.23
C THR A 27 20.59 2.87 -9.62
N PRO A 28 21.56 3.60 -10.22
CA PRO A 28 22.92 3.71 -9.69
C PRO A 28 22.98 4.33 -8.29
N GLU A 29 22.06 5.26 -8.01
CA GLU A 29 21.88 5.89 -6.69
C GLU A 29 21.28 4.92 -5.66
N GLY A 30 20.59 3.88 -6.15
CA GLY A 30 19.93 2.87 -5.35
C GLY A 30 18.92 3.44 -4.35
N MET A 31 18.70 2.68 -3.29
CA MET A 31 17.91 3.09 -2.13
C MET A 31 18.63 2.62 -0.87
N THR A 32 18.72 3.50 0.14
CA THR A 32 19.28 3.09 1.43
C THR A 32 18.36 2.09 2.13
N ALA A 33 18.91 1.20 2.94
CA ALA A 33 18.12 0.23 3.71
C ALA A 33 17.06 0.91 4.60
N ALA A 34 17.38 2.08 5.17
CA ALA A 34 16.45 2.88 5.96
C ALA A 34 15.28 3.43 5.14
N GLN A 35 15.53 3.93 3.92
CA GLN A 35 14.47 4.39 3.01
C GLN A 35 13.58 3.22 2.58
N GLN A 36 14.18 2.08 2.24
CA GLN A 36 13.44 0.88 1.85
C GLN A 36 12.57 0.37 3.00
N ALA A 37 13.09 0.33 4.22
CA ALA A 37 12.34 -0.07 5.40
C ALA A 37 11.12 0.83 5.63
N ARG A 38 11.29 2.17 5.54
CA ARG A 38 10.19 3.13 5.68
C ARG A 38 9.10 2.91 4.62
N LEU A 39 9.48 2.72 3.36
CA LEU A 39 8.52 2.48 2.28
C LEU A 39 7.81 1.12 2.44
N LYS A 40 8.50 0.08 2.92
CA LYS A 40 7.87 -1.20 3.26
C LYS A 40 6.85 -1.08 4.39
N VAL A 41 7.12 -0.25 5.40
CA VAL A 41 6.15 0.05 6.46
C VAL A 41 4.91 0.73 5.87
N VAL A 42 5.08 1.73 5.00
CA VAL A 42 3.95 2.39 4.31
C VAL A 42 3.14 1.37 3.49
N GLY A 43 3.81 0.50 2.74
CA GLY A 43 3.15 -0.58 1.99
C GLY A 43 2.34 -1.53 2.90
N GLY A 44 2.91 -1.91 4.06
CA GLY A 44 2.21 -2.72 5.06
C GLY A 44 0.96 -2.04 5.62
N VAL A 45 1.05 -0.75 5.93
CA VAL A 45 -0.11 0.04 6.39
C VAL A 45 -1.19 0.10 5.32
N LEU A 46 -0.83 0.33 4.06
CA LEU A 46 -1.79 0.34 2.94
C LEU A 46 -2.49 -1.01 2.79
N LEU A 47 -1.75 -2.12 2.94
CA LEU A 47 -2.35 -3.46 2.89
C LEU A 47 -3.32 -3.71 4.05
N LEU A 48 -2.97 -3.25 5.26
CA LEU A 48 -3.87 -3.33 6.42
C LEU A 48 -5.15 -2.50 6.20
N LEU A 49 -5.03 -1.29 5.66
CA LEU A 49 -6.19 -0.46 5.32
C LEU A 49 -7.06 -1.11 4.24
N ALA A 50 -6.46 -1.75 3.23
CA ALA A 50 -7.18 -2.52 2.23
C ALA A 50 -7.97 -3.67 2.88
N PHE A 51 -7.33 -4.44 3.75
CA PHE A 51 -7.96 -5.53 4.49
C PHE A 51 -9.12 -5.02 5.37
N ILE A 52 -8.90 -3.92 6.11
CA ILE A 52 -9.92 -3.32 6.97
C ILE A 52 -11.12 -2.85 6.14
N ALA A 53 -10.88 -2.17 5.02
CA ALA A 53 -11.96 -1.73 4.13
C ALA A 53 -12.76 -2.91 3.59
N LEU A 54 -12.12 -3.98 3.13
CA LEU A 54 -12.81 -5.14 2.56
C LEU A 54 -13.58 -5.96 3.61
N THR A 55 -13.03 -6.07 4.83
CA THR A 55 -13.57 -6.93 5.90
C THR A 55 -14.57 -6.21 6.79
N PHE A 56 -14.27 -4.96 7.16
CA PHE A 56 -15.05 -4.17 8.12
C PHE A 56 -15.69 -2.93 7.48
N GLY A 57 -15.63 -2.79 6.15
CA GLY A 57 -16.11 -1.59 5.45
C GLY A 57 -17.54 -1.21 5.80
N GLU A 58 -18.46 -2.18 5.87
CA GLU A 58 -19.86 -1.93 6.22
C GLU A 58 -20.01 -1.30 7.62
N ALA A 59 -19.23 -1.77 8.60
CA ALA A 59 -19.21 -1.20 9.96
C ALA A 59 -18.59 0.21 10.01
N LEU A 60 -17.80 0.58 9.00
CA LEU A 60 -17.17 1.90 8.83
C LEU A 60 -17.99 2.84 7.95
N GLY A 61 -19.20 2.43 7.51
CA GLY A 61 -20.06 3.22 6.62
C GLY A 61 -19.65 3.19 5.14
N LEU A 62 -18.75 2.27 4.74
CA LEU A 62 -18.48 1.97 3.34
C LEU A 62 -19.56 1.01 2.81
N GLN A 63 -20.08 1.30 1.62
CA GLN A 63 -21.16 0.54 0.98
C GLN A 63 -20.66 -0.69 0.22
#